data_AF-W5TKU8-F1
#
_entry.id   AF-W5TKU8-F1
#
_cell.length_a   1.000
_cell.length_b   1.000
_cell.length_c   1.000
_cell.angle_alpha   90.00
_cell.angle_beta   90.00
_cell.angle_gamma   90.00
#
_symmetry.space_group_name_H-M   'P 1'
#
loop_
_entity.id
_entity.type
_entity.pdbx_description
1 polymer ?
#
loop_
_entity_poly.entity_id
_entity_poly.type
_entity_poly.pdbx_seq_one_letter_code
_entity_poly.pdbx_strand_id
1 'polypeptide(L)'
;MSLDPRTPILVGGGQINEREGGCEPVDLIVYAASRAATEAGTARLLELVDSVRIVGLLSWRYRDPGALVAERIGATPRHTGYTGSGGSTPQVLVNQAAEDIATGRCDVVLVGGAESWRTRMKLRAQGIRPDWTVQDDAVPAAPMLVPEVPMRSETENRAGLDRPAYIYPLFEQALRLSAGRSMDKHRAEIGALWARFSEVAATNPHAWTQRAHTAAEIVTPSAANRWIAWPYTKLMNSNNMVEQGAALLMCSVEVARRLGIPRDNWVFPQAGTEAHDTFDIAERGALDRSPAIRHAGARVLELAGIGRDDPTHIDVYSCFPSAVQVAARELGLATDDPRRPLTVTGGLTFAGGPWNNYSTHAIATLATRLRESPGDYGLLTANGGYLTKHAFGVYRTEPPSAGFRREDVQERVDREPTVRAHPAYAGRAAVEAWTVLHDRSGNPERGFLAARTPDGGRTLASTFEPATVERLLGENVADEPVDIDGEGGFRFAGN
;
A
#
# COMPACT_ATOMS: atom_id res chain seq x y z
N MET A 1 28.07 -18.64 -16.82
CA MET A 1 28.59 -17.26 -16.96
C MET A 1 28.85 -16.72 -15.56
N SER A 2 29.95 -16.01 -15.33
CA SER A 2 30.20 -15.36 -14.03
C SER A 2 29.28 -14.13 -13.90
N LEU A 3 28.43 -14.10 -12.88
CA LEU A 3 27.64 -12.92 -12.52
C LEU A 3 28.54 -11.72 -12.24
N ASP A 4 28.12 -10.53 -12.67
CA ASP A 4 28.73 -9.26 -12.27
C ASP A 4 28.76 -9.20 -10.73
N PRO A 5 29.92 -8.96 -10.09
CA PRO A 5 30.05 -8.83 -8.64
C PRO A 5 29.07 -7.83 -8.01
N ARG A 6 28.66 -6.78 -8.75
CA ARG A 6 27.73 -5.74 -8.28
C ARG A 6 26.25 -6.06 -8.54
N THR A 7 25.93 -7.24 -9.05
CA THR A 7 24.52 -7.62 -9.25
C THR A 7 23.79 -7.57 -7.90
N PRO A 8 22.67 -6.83 -7.78
CA PRO A 8 21.91 -6.74 -6.54
C PRO A 8 21.12 -8.02 -6.29
N ILE A 9 21.12 -8.47 -5.03
CA ILE A 9 20.30 -9.59 -4.58
C ILE A 9 19.64 -9.28 -3.24
N LEU A 10 18.39 -9.70 -3.08
CA LEU A 10 17.69 -9.82 -1.82
C LEU A 10 18.04 -11.17 -1.19
N VAL A 11 18.69 -11.15 -0.03
CA VAL A 11 19.22 -12.35 0.63
C VAL A 11 18.45 -12.72 1.90
N GLY A 12 17.65 -11.80 2.46
CA GLY A 12 16.83 -12.08 3.63
C GLY A 12 15.67 -11.10 3.80
N GLY A 13 14.55 -11.59 4.30
CA GLY A 13 13.34 -10.86 4.63
C GLY A 13 12.79 -11.34 5.98
N GLY A 14 13.00 -10.53 7.02
CA GLY A 14 12.54 -10.85 8.37
C GLY A 14 11.25 -10.12 8.70
N GLN A 15 10.37 -10.79 9.45
CA GLN A 15 9.06 -10.28 9.84
C GLN A 15 8.78 -10.60 11.31
N ILE A 16 8.10 -9.71 12.02
CA ILE A 16 7.67 -9.89 13.40
C ILE A 16 6.26 -9.37 13.63
N ASN A 17 5.47 -10.11 14.41
CA ASN A 17 4.18 -9.71 14.96
C ASN A 17 4.33 -9.69 16.48
N GLU A 18 4.19 -8.52 17.11
CA GLU A 18 4.29 -8.38 18.56
C GLU A 18 2.90 -8.28 19.18
N ARG A 19 2.43 -9.37 19.80
CA ARG A 19 1.03 -9.45 20.28
C ARG A 19 0.88 -9.04 21.73
N GLU A 20 1.94 -9.06 22.52
CA GLU A 20 1.93 -8.67 23.94
C GLU A 20 1.98 -7.14 24.09
N GLY A 21 2.61 -6.47 23.12
CA GLY A 21 2.71 -5.01 23.04
C GLY A 21 3.90 -4.45 23.82
N GLY A 22 4.01 -3.12 23.85
CA GLY A 22 5.08 -2.42 24.58
C GLY A 22 6.39 -2.20 23.81
N CYS A 23 6.64 -2.98 22.76
CA CYS A 23 7.81 -2.80 21.89
C CYS A 23 7.68 -1.51 21.03
N GLU A 24 8.74 -0.71 20.97
CA GLU A 24 8.78 0.49 20.12
C GLU A 24 9.08 0.14 18.65
N PRO A 25 8.70 0.99 17.68
CA PRO A 25 8.90 0.70 16.25
C PRO A 25 10.34 0.36 15.85
N VAL A 26 11.35 1.06 16.41
CA VAL A 26 12.76 0.77 16.07
C VAL A 26 13.17 -0.62 16.51
N ASP A 27 12.74 -1.09 17.68
CA ASP A 27 13.05 -2.45 18.15
C ASP A 27 12.38 -3.51 17.26
N LEU A 28 11.15 -3.29 16.83
CA LEU A 28 10.49 -4.18 15.86
C LEU A 28 11.29 -4.31 14.55
N ILE A 29 11.89 -3.22 14.07
CA ILE A 29 12.77 -3.23 12.89
C ILE A 29 14.06 -4.02 13.17
N VAL A 30 14.67 -3.82 14.34
CA VAL A 30 15.89 -4.56 14.76
C VAL A 30 15.63 -6.05 14.86
N TYR A 31 14.51 -6.48 15.47
CA TYR A 31 14.13 -7.88 15.54
C TYR A 31 13.88 -8.47 14.15
N ALA A 32 13.21 -7.71 13.27
CA ALA A 32 13.01 -8.12 11.89
C ALA A 32 14.36 -8.22 11.14
N ALA A 33 15.30 -7.30 11.35
CA ALA A 33 16.62 -7.33 10.72
C ALA A 33 17.43 -8.58 11.14
N SER A 34 17.40 -8.92 12.43
CA SER A 34 18.02 -10.15 12.94
C SER A 34 17.41 -11.42 12.31
N ARG A 35 16.08 -11.46 12.12
CA ARG A 35 15.41 -12.54 11.39
C ARG A 35 15.81 -12.58 9.92
N ALA A 36 15.93 -11.42 9.25
CA ALA A 36 16.39 -11.33 7.87
C ALA A 36 17.82 -11.87 7.71
N ALA A 37 18.72 -11.55 8.65
CA ALA A 37 20.09 -12.04 8.63
C ALA A 37 20.19 -13.55 8.91
N THR A 38 19.29 -14.05 9.76
CA THR A 38 19.14 -15.49 10.00
C THR A 38 18.67 -16.21 8.73
N GLU A 39 17.67 -15.65 8.02
CA GLU A 39 17.21 -16.19 6.74
C GLU A 39 18.30 -16.13 5.66
N ALA A 40 19.12 -15.07 5.64
CA ALA A 40 20.29 -14.99 4.77
C ALA A 40 21.38 -16.04 5.10
N GLY A 41 21.35 -16.64 6.29
CA GLY A 41 22.30 -17.66 6.72
C GLY A 41 23.56 -17.10 7.41
N THR A 42 23.61 -15.79 7.71
CA THR A 42 24.75 -15.20 8.42
C THR A 42 24.40 -13.86 9.08
N ALA A 43 24.63 -13.76 10.39
CA ALA A 43 24.45 -12.52 11.15
C ALA A 43 25.48 -11.44 10.78
N ARG A 44 26.66 -11.84 10.27
CA ARG A 44 27.76 -10.93 9.87
C ARG A 44 27.36 -9.95 8.77
N LEU A 45 26.26 -10.23 8.05
CA LEU A 45 25.73 -9.31 7.06
C LEU A 45 25.26 -7.98 7.69
N LEU A 46 24.74 -8.01 8.92
CA LEU A 46 24.25 -6.81 9.61
C LEU A 46 25.39 -5.81 9.90
N GLU A 47 26.54 -6.30 10.34
CA GLU A 47 27.73 -5.49 10.61
C GLU A 47 28.25 -4.76 9.36
N LEU A 48 27.93 -5.26 8.17
CA LEU A 48 28.35 -4.69 6.89
C LEU A 48 27.32 -3.75 6.26
N VAL A 49 26.15 -3.55 6.90
CA VAL A 49 25.11 -2.64 6.39
C VAL A 49 25.69 -1.24 6.30
N ASP A 50 25.81 -0.74 5.07
CA ASP A 50 26.36 0.58 4.77
C ASP A 50 25.27 1.61 4.46
N SER A 51 24.01 1.17 4.28
CA SER A 51 22.85 2.03 4.16
C SER A 51 21.64 1.47 4.91
N VAL A 52 21.06 2.28 5.80
CA VAL A 52 19.81 1.94 6.53
C VAL A 52 18.68 2.86 6.06
N ARG A 53 17.63 2.28 5.46
CA ARG A 53 16.52 3.00 4.83
C ARG A 53 15.21 2.64 5.51
N ILE A 54 14.62 3.61 6.19
CA ILE A 54 13.44 3.39 7.03
C ILE A 54 12.17 3.97 6.37
N VAL A 55 11.14 3.14 6.32
CA VAL A 55 9.79 3.51 5.88
C VAL A 55 9.15 4.44 6.91
N GLY A 56 8.42 5.47 6.46
CA GLY A 56 7.78 6.46 7.32
C GLY A 56 6.91 5.83 8.42
N LEU A 57 7.29 6.07 9.68
CA LEU A 57 6.67 5.57 10.91
C LEU A 57 5.62 6.57 11.42
N LEU A 58 4.42 6.06 11.72
CA LEU A 58 3.32 6.85 12.26
C LEU A 58 3.19 6.68 13.77
N SER A 59 3.61 5.54 14.32
CA SER A 59 3.48 5.24 15.76
C SER A 59 4.42 6.04 16.65
N TRP A 60 5.56 6.49 16.16
CA TRP A 60 6.44 7.35 16.94
C TRP A 60 7.32 8.19 16.03
N ARG A 61 7.70 9.38 16.50
CA ARG A 61 8.55 10.29 15.73
C ARG A 61 9.98 10.20 16.25
N TYR A 62 10.87 9.77 15.38
CA TYR A 62 12.32 9.81 15.57
C TYR A 62 12.90 10.92 14.70
N ARG A 63 14.08 11.44 15.05
CA ARG A 63 14.82 12.36 14.18
C ARG A 63 15.54 11.59 13.08
N ASP A 64 16.23 10.51 13.46
CA ASP A 64 16.82 9.53 12.57
C ASP A 64 16.60 8.11 13.12
N PRO A 65 15.52 7.41 12.74
CA PRO A 65 15.31 6.03 13.14
C PRO A 65 16.33 5.07 12.54
N GLY A 66 16.93 5.40 11.38
CA GLY A 66 17.94 4.57 10.74
C GLY A 66 19.23 4.52 11.57
N ALA A 67 19.61 5.63 12.19
CA ALA A 67 20.76 5.68 13.10
C ALA A 67 20.57 4.79 14.34
N LEU A 68 19.36 4.79 14.92
CA LEU A 68 19.05 3.92 16.06
C LEU A 68 19.06 2.43 15.67
N VAL A 69 18.49 2.10 14.50
CA VAL A 69 18.55 0.72 13.98
C VAL A 69 20.00 0.30 13.77
N ALA A 70 20.82 1.15 13.14
CA ALA A 70 22.23 0.88 12.89
C ALA A 70 23.01 0.59 14.18
N GLU A 71 22.85 1.45 15.19
CA GLU A 71 23.47 1.27 16.51
C GLU A 71 23.09 -0.09 17.12
N ARG A 72 21.78 -0.43 17.12
CA ARG A 72 21.25 -1.65 17.75
C ARG A 72 21.65 -2.94 17.02
N ILE A 73 21.90 -2.89 15.70
CA ILE A 73 22.41 -4.04 14.93
C ILE A 73 23.93 -4.10 14.85
N GLY A 74 24.65 -3.14 15.44
CA GLY A 74 26.11 -3.07 15.40
C GLY A 74 26.69 -2.63 14.06
N ALA A 75 25.92 -1.89 13.25
CA ALA A 75 26.37 -1.36 11.96
C ALA A 75 26.84 0.10 12.07
N THR A 76 27.75 0.49 11.18
CA THR A 76 28.23 1.87 11.03
C THR A 76 27.97 2.37 9.59
N PRO A 77 26.71 2.64 9.22
CA PRO A 77 26.35 2.92 7.85
C PRO A 77 26.96 4.24 7.37
N ARG A 78 27.27 4.29 6.07
CA ARG A 78 27.64 5.53 5.38
C ARG A 78 26.45 6.48 5.27
N HIS A 79 25.25 5.91 5.14
CA HIS A 79 24.02 6.67 4.93
C HIS A 79 22.85 6.09 5.72
N THR A 80 22.07 6.98 6.33
CA THR A 80 20.70 6.68 6.78
C THR A 80 19.72 7.40 5.87
N GLY A 81 18.48 6.93 5.85
CA GLY A 81 17.43 7.58 5.08
C GLY A 81 16.04 7.23 5.58
N TYR A 82 15.12 8.15 5.34
CA TYR A 82 13.72 8.04 5.76
C TYR A 82 12.79 8.36 4.59
N THR A 83 11.51 8.04 4.73
CA THR A 83 10.50 8.31 3.69
C THR A 83 9.31 9.07 4.24
N GLY A 84 8.68 9.87 3.37
CA GLY A 84 7.36 10.40 3.60
C GLY A 84 6.30 9.30 3.58
N SER A 85 5.06 9.69 3.79
CA SER A 85 3.94 8.77 3.91
C SER A 85 3.58 8.10 2.57
N GLY A 86 3.21 6.82 2.62
CA GLY A 86 2.70 6.06 1.48
C GLY A 86 3.13 4.59 1.49
N GLY A 87 2.19 3.68 1.25
CA GLY A 87 2.47 2.24 1.14
C GLY A 87 3.28 1.83 -0.09
N SER A 88 3.53 2.74 -1.03
CA SER A 88 4.43 2.53 -2.16
C SER A 88 5.92 2.62 -1.79
N THR A 89 6.25 3.36 -0.72
CA THR A 89 7.65 3.69 -0.41
C THR A 89 8.56 2.48 -0.13
N PRO A 90 8.11 1.35 0.46
CA PRO A 90 8.99 0.19 0.61
C PRO A 90 9.54 -0.34 -0.72
N GLN A 91 8.71 -0.42 -1.76
CA GLN A 91 9.15 -0.90 -3.08
C GLN A 91 10.05 0.14 -3.76
N VAL A 92 9.79 1.44 -3.58
CA VAL A 92 10.69 2.50 -4.06
C VAL A 92 12.07 2.37 -3.41
N LEU A 93 12.14 2.13 -2.10
CA LEU A 93 13.39 1.93 -1.38
C LEU A 93 14.16 0.70 -1.88
N VAL A 94 13.47 -0.40 -2.17
CA VAL A 94 14.08 -1.61 -2.76
C VAL A 94 14.59 -1.36 -4.18
N ASN A 95 13.82 -0.65 -5.01
CA ASN A 95 14.25 -0.29 -6.37
C ASN A 95 15.50 0.61 -6.33
N GLN A 96 15.52 1.61 -5.45
CA GLN A 96 16.69 2.46 -5.21
C GLN A 96 17.88 1.65 -4.68
N ALA A 97 17.66 0.73 -3.75
CA ALA A 97 18.72 -0.10 -3.18
C ALA A 97 19.36 -1.01 -4.24
N ALA A 98 18.56 -1.63 -5.10
CA ALA A 98 19.05 -2.43 -6.22
C ALA A 98 19.87 -1.60 -7.21
N GLU A 99 19.42 -0.40 -7.55
CA GLU A 99 20.16 0.54 -8.42
C GLU A 99 21.48 1.01 -7.78
N ASP A 100 21.47 1.34 -6.49
CA ASP A 100 22.65 1.77 -5.75
C ASP A 100 23.70 0.66 -5.63
N ILE A 101 23.27 -0.59 -5.44
CA ILE A 101 24.17 -1.74 -5.43
C ILE A 101 24.74 -2.00 -6.83
N ALA A 102 23.88 -2.02 -7.87
CA ALA A 102 24.30 -2.23 -9.26
C ALA A 102 25.34 -1.18 -9.72
N THR A 103 25.22 0.05 -9.23
CA THR A 103 26.13 1.16 -9.56
C THR A 103 27.32 1.30 -8.60
N GLY A 104 27.41 0.48 -7.55
CA GLY A 104 28.50 0.49 -6.58
C GLY A 104 28.45 1.63 -5.56
N ARG A 105 27.29 2.29 -5.38
CA ARG A 105 27.06 3.30 -4.33
C ARG A 105 26.88 2.66 -2.96
N CYS A 106 26.33 1.46 -2.90
CA CYS A 106 26.17 0.67 -1.67
C CYS A 106 26.57 -0.79 -1.92
N ASP A 107 27.00 -1.50 -0.88
CA ASP A 107 27.30 -2.93 -0.93
C ASP A 107 26.26 -3.76 -0.16
N VAL A 108 25.73 -3.21 0.94
CA VAL A 108 24.73 -3.86 1.80
C VAL A 108 23.72 -2.84 2.29
N VAL A 109 22.45 -3.03 1.91
CA VAL A 109 21.35 -2.13 2.26
C VAL A 109 20.34 -2.86 3.12
N LEU A 110 19.95 -2.23 4.22
CA LEU A 110 18.78 -2.61 5.01
C LEU A 110 17.62 -1.69 4.66
N VAL A 111 16.50 -2.27 4.23
CA VAL A 111 15.21 -1.57 4.09
C VAL A 111 14.28 -2.07 5.18
N GLY A 112 13.73 -1.19 6.02
CA GLY A 112 12.90 -1.62 7.15
C GLY A 112 11.80 -0.65 7.53
N GLY A 113 10.82 -1.14 8.26
CA GLY A 113 9.75 -0.33 8.84
C GLY A 113 8.95 -1.12 9.85
N ALA A 114 8.20 -0.41 10.68
CA ALA A 114 7.35 -1.02 11.69
C ALA A 114 6.29 -0.06 12.20
N GLU A 115 5.28 -0.60 12.86
CA GLU A 115 4.31 0.19 13.60
C GLU A 115 4.02 -0.48 14.94
N SER A 116 3.86 0.33 15.98
CA SER A 116 3.41 -0.08 17.32
C SER A 116 2.04 0.55 17.64
N TRP A 117 1.16 0.57 16.63
CA TRP A 117 0.01 1.48 16.59
C TRP A 117 -1.05 1.13 17.61
N ARG A 118 -1.33 -0.18 17.79
CA ARG A 118 -2.32 -0.64 18.78
C ARG A 118 -1.92 -0.23 20.21
N THR A 119 -0.65 -0.43 20.58
CA THR A 119 -0.09 0.05 21.86
C THR A 119 -0.18 1.57 22.00
N ARG A 120 0.23 2.33 20.98
CA ARG A 120 0.12 3.80 21.00
C ARG A 120 -1.32 4.27 21.18
N MET A 121 -2.29 3.68 20.49
CA MET A 121 -3.70 4.04 20.62
C MET A 121 -4.25 3.71 22.01
N LYS A 122 -3.88 2.56 22.58
CA LYS A 122 -4.25 2.17 23.95
C LYS A 122 -3.73 3.18 24.97
N LEU A 123 -2.44 3.51 24.93
CA LEU A 123 -1.83 4.47 25.86
C LEU A 123 -2.40 5.87 25.70
N ARG A 124 -2.60 6.33 24.46
CA ARG A 124 -3.24 7.63 24.17
C ARG A 124 -4.65 7.72 24.76
N ALA A 125 -5.46 6.66 24.66
CA ALA A 125 -6.80 6.62 25.25
C ALA A 125 -6.80 6.73 26.78
N GLN A 126 -5.69 6.39 27.42
CA GLN A 126 -5.46 6.50 28.87
C GLN A 126 -4.76 7.82 29.26
N GLY A 127 -4.45 8.70 28.30
CA GLY A 127 -3.67 9.91 28.54
C GLY A 127 -2.19 9.66 28.85
N ILE A 128 -1.68 8.46 28.57
CA ILE A 128 -0.31 8.04 28.85
C ILE A 128 0.55 8.21 27.60
N ARG A 129 1.73 8.82 27.76
CA ARG A 129 2.75 8.84 26.71
C ARG A 129 3.60 7.57 26.83
N PRO A 130 3.82 6.82 25.72
CA PRO A 130 4.74 5.68 25.73
C PRO A 130 6.15 6.10 26.20
N ASP A 131 6.78 5.25 27.00
CA ASP A 131 8.20 5.36 27.37
C ASP A 131 9.06 4.75 26.26
N TRP A 132 9.05 5.42 25.10
CA TRP A 132 9.81 5.03 23.91
C TRP A 132 10.94 6.02 23.66
N THR A 133 11.96 5.58 22.93
CA THR A 133 13.19 6.33 22.74
C THR A 133 12.91 7.72 22.14
N VAL A 134 13.53 8.74 22.73
CA VAL A 134 13.53 10.13 22.22
C VAL A 134 14.96 10.49 21.87
N GLN A 135 15.20 10.88 20.62
CA GLN A 135 16.51 11.39 20.20
C GLN A 135 16.65 12.85 20.57
N ASP A 136 17.83 13.23 21.04
CA ASP A 136 18.19 14.61 21.34
C ASP A 136 18.05 15.51 20.11
N ASP A 137 17.75 16.79 20.32
CA ASP A 137 17.58 17.74 19.22
C ASP A 137 18.87 18.06 18.45
N ALA A 138 20.03 17.74 19.01
CA ALA A 138 21.32 17.81 18.33
C ALA A 138 21.48 16.69 17.28
N VAL A 139 20.70 15.62 17.32
CA VAL A 139 20.73 14.56 16.30
C VAL A 139 20.19 15.14 14.98
N PRO A 140 20.97 15.13 13.88
CA PRO A 140 20.46 15.55 12.58
C PRO A 140 19.24 14.72 12.16
N ALA A 141 18.27 15.35 11.51
CA ALA A 141 17.15 14.59 10.95
C ALA A 141 17.64 13.71 9.79
N ALA A 142 17.10 12.50 9.67
CA ALA A 142 17.41 11.61 8.56
C ALA A 142 17.10 12.29 7.20
N PRO A 143 17.99 12.15 6.21
CA PRO A 143 17.70 12.57 4.84
C PRO A 143 16.42 11.88 4.31
N MET A 144 15.59 12.66 3.62
CA MET A 144 14.37 12.14 3.02
C MET A 144 14.65 11.53 1.64
N LEU A 145 14.62 10.20 1.54
CA LEU A 145 14.87 9.47 0.28
C LEU A 145 13.66 9.48 -0.65
N VAL A 146 12.46 9.52 -0.07
CA VAL A 146 11.20 9.66 -0.79
C VAL A 146 10.44 10.81 -0.14
N PRO A 147 10.21 11.93 -0.84
CA PRO A 147 9.61 13.11 -0.22
C PRO A 147 8.16 12.85 0.22
N GLU A 148 7.75 13.60 1.24
CA GLU A 148 6.34 13.71 1.60
C GLU A 148 5.59 14.46 0.49
N VAL A 149 4.40 13.99 0.14
CA VAL A 149 3.53 14.65 -0.85
C VAL A 149 2.19 14.99 -0.19
N PRO A 150 1.47 16.00 -0.69
CA PRO A 150 0.14 16.30 -0.17
C PRO A 150 -0.76 15.06 -0.23
N MET A 151 -1.28 14.66 0.93
CA MET A 151 -2.24 13.55 1.03
C MET A 151 -3.68 14.00 0.77
N ARG A 152 -3.92 15.32 0.72
CA ARG A 152 -5.25 15.94 0.53
C ARG A 152 -5.08 17.23 -0.24
N SER A 153 -6.03 17.52 -1.12
CA SER A 153 -6.14 18.79 -1.84
C SER A 153 -7.32 19.60 -1.31
N GLU A 154 -7.53 20.80 -1.86
CA GLU A 154 -8.59 21.69 -1.40
C GLU A 154 -9.98 21.07 -1.57
N THR A 155 -10.20 20.34 -2.66
CA THR A 155 -11.48 19.68 -2.97
C THR A 155 -11.87 18.67 -1.90
N GLU A 156 -10.96 17.80 -1.47
CA GLU A 156 -11.24 16.84 -0.40
C GLU A 156 -11.44 17.52 0.96
N ASN A 157 -10.65 18.56 1.26
CA ASN A 157 -10.77 19.30 2.51
C ASN A 157 -12.14 19.98 2.66
N ARG A 158 -12.65 20.62 1.59
CA ARG A 158 -13.97 21.28 1.60
C ARG A 158 -15.12 20.28 1.73
N ALA A 159 -15.03 19.16 1.03
CA ALA A 159 -15.99 18.06 1.18
C ALA A 159 -15.86 17.33 2.52
N GLY A 160 -14.80 17.55 3.30
CA GLY A 160 -14.48 16.80 4.53
C GLY A 160 -14.16 15.32 4.28
N LEU A 161 -13.63 14.99 3.11
CA LEU A 161 -13.10 13.67 2.72
C LEU A 161 -11.63 13.55 3.19
N ASP A 162 -11.41 13.37 4.49
CA ASP A 162 -10.07 13.52 5.07
C ASP A 162 -9.28 12.22 5.30
N ARG A 163 -9.89 11.06 5.02
CA ARG A 163 -9.33 9.74 5.34
C ARG A 163 -9.56 8.73 4.21
N PRO A 164 -8.64 7.76 4.03
CA PRO A 164 -8.78 6.72 3.01
C PRO A 164 -10.13 5.97 3.05
N ALA A 165 -10.63 5.67 4.25
CA ALA A 165 -11.89 4.94 4.43
C ALA A 165 -13.13 5.68 3.90
N TYR A 166 -13.02 7.00 3.62
CA TYR A 166 -14.11 7.79 3.04
C TYR A 166 -13.95 7.97 1.52
N ILE A 167 -12.73 7.82 1.00
CA ILE A 167 -12.40 8.06 -0.41
C ILE A 167 -12.43 6.77 -1.23
N TYR A 168 -11.80 5.70 -0.76
CA TYR A 168 -11.77 4.43 -1.50
C TYR A 168 -13.16 3.84 -1.84
N PRO A 169 -14.22 4.08 -1.04
CA PRO A 169 -15.59 3.75 -1.44
C PRO A 169 -16.08 4.49 -2.70
N LEU A 170 -15.60 5.70 -2.99
CA LEU A 170 -15.96 6.42 -4.23
C LEU A 170 -15.38 5.70 -5.46
N PHE A 171 -14.14 5.20 -5.35
CA PHE A 171 -13.54 4.36 -6.40
C PHE A 171 -14.30 3.04 -6.56
N GLU A 172 -14.75 2.44 -5.46
CA GLU A 172 -15.57 1.23 -5.48
C GLU A 172 -16.91 1.46 -6.18
N GLN A 173 -17.54 2.58 -5.88
CA GLN A 173 -18.78 2.95 -6.53
C GLN A 173 -18.60 3.19 -8.03
N ALA A 174 -17.52 3.86 -8.44
CA ALA A 174 -17.19 4.04 -9.84
C ALA A 174 -16.93 2.70 -10.56
N LEU A 175 -16.25 1.75 -9.90
CA LEU A 175 -16.05 0.38 -10.42
C LEU A 175 -17.38 -0.36 -10.57
N ARG A 176 -18.28 -0.25 -9.60
CA ARG A 176 -19.64 -0.84 -9.68
C ARG A 176 -20.39 -0.31 -10.89
N LEU A 177 -20.42 1.01 -11.05
CA LEU A 177 -21.13 1.71 -12.11
C LEU A 177 -20.59 1.34 -13.48
N SER A 178 -19.27 1.38 -13.67
CA SER A 178 -18.66 1.04 -14.98
C SER A 178 -18.77 -0.44 -15.33
N ALA A 179 -18.93 -1.31 -14.34
CA ALA A 179 -19.21 -2.73 -14.54
C ALA A 179 -20.71 -3.03 -14.76
N GLY A 180 -21.60 -2.04 -14.68
CA GLY A 180 -23.05 -2.21 -14.82
C GLY A 180 -23.66 -3.13 -13.75
N ARG A 181 -23.05 -3.22 -12.56
CA ARG A 181 -23.50 -4.13 -11.50
C ARG A 181 -24.53 -3.48 -10.59
N SER A 182 -25.53 -4.26 -10.17
CA SER A 182 -26.38 -3.88 -9.03
C SER A 182 -25.55 -3.80 -7.76
N MET A 183 -26.06 -3.09 -6.75
CA MET A 183 -25.40 -2.93 -5.44
C MET A 183 -25.16 -4.28 -4.76
N ASP A 184 -26.17 -5.17 -4.75
CA ASP A 184 -26.05 -6.49 -4.12
C ASP A 184 -25.07 -7.39 -4.86
N LYS A 185 -25.13 -7.43 -6.20
CA LYS A 185 -24.18 -8.22 -7.00
C LYS A 185 -22.76 -7.75 -6.74
N HIS A 186 -22.54 -6.44 -6.76
CA HIS A 186 -21.21 -5.89 -6.53
C HIS A 186 -20.69 -6.18 -5.11
N ARG A 187 -21.54 -6.06 -4.08
CA ARG A 187 -21.18 -6.46 -2.70
C ARG A 187 -20.79 -7.93 -2.61
N ALA A 188 -21.48 -8.82 -3.31
CA ALA A 188 -21.12 -10.24 -3.37
C ALA A 188 -19.76 -10.47 -4.02
N GLU A 189 -19.45 -9.79 -5.12
CA GLU A 189 -18.15 -9.87 -5.83
C GLU A 189 -16.99 -9.44 -4.91
N ILE A 190 -17.09 -8.27 -4.27
CA ILE A 190 -16.02 -7.78 -3.39
C ILE A 190 -15.91 -8.63 -2.12
N GLY A 191 -17.01 -9.20 -1.63
CA GLY A 191 -17.00 -10.18 -0.53
C GLY A 191 -16.25 -11.46 -0.89
N ALA A 192 -16.47 -11.99 -2.09
CA ALA A 192 -15.77 -13.19 -2.57
C ALA A 192 -14.27 -12.92 -2.82
N LEU A 193 -13.93 -11.75 -3.37
CA LEU A 193 -12.53 -11.30 -3.51
C LEU A 193 -11.84 -11.28 -2.15
N TRP A 194 -12.46 -10.66 -1.15
CA TRP A 194 -11.86 -10.52 0.17
C TRP A 194 -11.79 -11.84 0.94
N ALA A 195 -12.72 -12.77 0.72
CA ALA A 195 -12.66 -14.11 1.29
C ALA A 195 -11.39 -14.85 0.84
N ARG A 196 -11.04 -14.79 -0.45
CA ARG A 196 -9.79 -15.38 -0.98
C ARG A 196 -8.54 -14.78 -0.33
N PHE A 197 -8.53 -13.47 -0.08
CA PHE A 197 -7.43 -12.83 0.65
C PHE A 197 -7.31 -13.37 2.09
N SER A 198 -8.44 -13.57 2.77
CA SER A 198 -8.45 -14.15 4.12
C SER A 198 -7.99 -15.62 4.16
N GLU A 199 -8.25 -16.39 3.10
CA GLU A 199 -7.77 -17.78 2.98
C GLU A 199 -6.24 -17.83 2.88
N VAL A 200 -5.63 -16.92 2.11
CA VAL A 200 -4.17 -16.79 2.07
C VAL A 200 -3.63 -16.38 3.44
N ALA A 201 -4.24 -15.38 4.08
CA ALA A 201 -3.83 -14.92 5.41
C ALA A 201 -3.89 -16.03 6.46
N ALA A 202 -4.89 -16.92 6.39
CA ALA A 202 -5.08 -18.02 7.32
C ALA A 202 -3.89 -18.98 7.38
N THR A 203 -3.13 -19.09 6.28
CA THR A 203 -1.96 -19.98 6.17
C THR A 203 -0.63 -19.24 6.26
N ASN A 204 -0.63 -17.91 6.23
CA ASN A 204 0.58 -17.11 6.37
C ASN A 204 1.00 -17.01 7.85
N PRO A 205 2.18 -17.52 8.28
CA PRO A 205 2.65 -17.43 9.66
C PRO A 205 2.86 -15.99 10.15
N HIS A 206 3.00 -15.04 9.23
CA HIS A 206 3.21 -13.63 9.53
C HIS A 206 1.92 -12.80 9.45
N ALA A 207 0.76 -13.41 9.14
CA ALA A 207 -0.50 -12.69 9.17
C ALA A 207 -0.95 -12.38 10.61
N TRP A 208 -1.46 -11.17 10.81
CA TRP A 208 -2.01 -10.76 12.09
C TRP A 208 -3.26 -11.56 12.46
N THR A 209 -4.14 -11.81 11.49
CA THR A 209 -5.35 -12.63 11.62
C THR A 209 -5.20 -13.88 10.76
N GLN A 210 -4.97 -15.03 11.39
CA GLN A 210 -4.83 -16.32 10.72
C GLN A 210 -6.15 -17.08 10.71
N ARG A 211 -7.18 -16.46 10.14
CA ARG A 211 -8.52 -17.02 10.04
C ARG A 211 -9.11 -16.71 8.66
N ALA A 212 -9.58 -17.75 7.99
CA ALA A 212 -10.38 -17.59 6.79
C ALA A 212 -11.80 -17.11 7.16
N HIS A 213 -12.31 -16.18 6.37
CA HIS A 213 -13.64 -15.61 6.49
C HIS A 213 -14.45 -15.91 5.23
N THR A 214 -15.71 -16.25 5.40
CA THR A 214 -16.62 -16.40 4.26
C THR A 214 -17.00 -15.03 3.68
N ALA A 215 -17.35 -14.99 2.39
CA ALA A 215 -17.84 -13.77 1.76
C ALA A 215 -19.04 -13.17 2.51
N ALA A 216 -19.95 -14.02 3.00
CA ALA A 216 -21.11 -13.61 3.79
C ALA A 216 -20.71 -12.92 5.10
N GLU A 217 -19.74 -13.45 5.84
CA GLU A 217 -19.23 -12.82 7.07
C GLU A 217 -18.58 -11.46 6.80
N ILE A 218 -17.88 -11.33 5.67
CA ILE A 218 -17.20 -10.11 5.29
C ILE A 218 -18.21 -9.01 4.92
N VAL A 219 -19.23 -9.32 4.12
CA VAL A 219 -20.19 -8.31 3.64
C VAL A 219 -21.27 -7.96 4.64
N THR A 220 -21.54 -8.86 5.60
CA THR A 220 -22.66 -8.71 6.55
C THR A 220 -22.24 -7.94 7.78
N PRO A 221 -22.89 -6.80 8.08
CA PRO A 221 -22.63 -6.03 9.28
C PRO A 221 -22.92 -6.83 10.54
N SER A 222 -22.06 -6.69 11.55
CA SER A 222 -22.27 -7.24 12.89
C SER A 222 -21.55 -6.37 13.93
N ALA A 223 -21.71 -6.67 15.22
CA ALA A 223 -20.95 -5.98 16.26
C ALA A 223 -19.42 -6.07 16.07
N ALA A 224 -18.92 -7.20 15.56
CA ALA A 224 -17.50 -7.40 15.26
C ALA A 224 -17.07 -6.86 13.89
N ASN A 225 -18.04 -6.71 12.97
CA ASN A 225 -17.84 -6.28 11.59
C ASN A 225 -18.79 -5.14 11.20
N ARG A 226 -18.81 -4.05 11.97
CA ARG A 226 -19.74 -2.93 11.73
C ARG A 226 -19.53 -2.26 10.38
N TRP A 227 -20.50 -1.47 9.95
CA TRP A 227 -20.32 -0.52 8.87
C TRP A 227 -19.20 0.48 9.16
N ILE A 228 -18.45 0.84 8.12
CA ILE A 228 -17.52 1.98 8.13
C ILE A 228 -18.05 3.04 7.17
N ALA A 229 -17.99 2.77 5.88
CA ALA A 229 -18.59 3.59 4.86
C ALA A 229 -19.10 2.64 3.78
N TRP A 230 -20.36 2.77 3.39
CA TRP A 230 -20.94 1.88 2.38
C TRP A 230 -20.11 1.96 1.07
N PRO A 231 -19.74 0.83 0.43
CA PRO A 231 -20.21 -0.54 0.69
C PRO A 231 -19.36 -1.36 1.68
N TYR A 232 -18.41 -0.74 2.38
CA TYR A 232 -17.43 -1.41 3.22
C TYR A 232 -17.86 -1.55 4.69
N THR A 233 -17.87 -2.80 5.14
CA THR A 233 -17.80 -3.15 6.55
C THR A 233 -16.34 -3.09 7.04
N LYS A 234 -16.12 -3.21 8.36
CA LYS A 234 -14.79 -3.21 8.97
C LYS A 234 -13.84 -4.23 8.35
N LEU A 235 -14.31 -5.43 8.00
CA LEU A 235 -13.50 -6.49 7.37
C LEU A 235 -13.15 -6.19 5.91
N MET A 236 -13.63 -5.09 5.31
CA MET A 236 -13.20 -4.63 3.98
C MET A 236 -12.24 -3.43 4.06
N ASN A 237 -11.76 -3.10 5.25
CA ASN A 237 -10.80 -2.03 5.50
C ASN A 237 -9.46 -2.61 5.95
N SER A 238 -8.37 -1.91 5.66
CA SER A 238 -7.05 -2.22 6.22
C SER A 238 -7.08 -2.27 7.76
N ASN A 239 -6.39 -3.26 8.34
CA ASN A 239 -6.25 -3.40 9.79
C ASN A 239 -4.94 -2.77 10.26
N ASN A 240 -5.00 -1.50 10.66
CA ASN A 240 -3.86 -0.79 11.22
C ASN A 240 -3.68 -0.97 12.74
N MET A 241 -4.56 -1.72 13.41
CA MET A 241 -4.49 -1.98 14.85
C MET A 241 -3.57 -3.16 15.15
N VAL A 242 -2.32 -3.02 14.75
CA VAL A 242 -1.28 -4.05 14.82
C VAL A 242 0.01 -3.51 15.44
N GLU A 243 0.85 -4.42 15.91
CA GLU A 243 2.27 -4.16 16.13
C GLU A 243 3.08 -5.12 15.26
N GLN A 244 3.61 -4.61 14.14
CA GLN A 244 4.32 -5.42 13.14
C GLN A 244 5.57 -4.69 12.67
N GLY A 245 6.63 -5.46 12.42
CA GLY A 245 7.87 -4.97 11.82
C GLY A 245 8.35 -5.91 10.72
N ALA A 246 8.97 -5.33 9.70
CA ALA A 246 9.65 -6.09 8.65
C ALA A 246 10.94 -5.39 8.23
N ALA A 247 11.92 -6.20 7.82
CA ALA A 247 13.20 -5.73 7.31
C ALA A 247 13.68 -6.64 6.18
N LEU A 248 14.29 -6.03 5.18
CA LEU A 248 14.87 -6.68 4.00
C LEU A 248 16.37 -6.39 3.99
N LEU A 249 17.17 -7.42 3.72
CA LEU A 249 18.61 -7.31 3.53
C LEU A 249 18.96 -7.59 2.08
N MET A 250 19.52 -6.57 1.44
CA MET A 250 20.01 -6.64 0.07
C MET A 250 21.52 -6.45 0.06
N CYS A 251 22.23 -7.16 -0.82
CA CYS A 251 23.65 -6.96 -1.01
C CYS A 251 24.08 -7.26 -2.44
N SER A 252 25.34 -6.95 -2.75
CA SER A 252 25.96 -7.36 -4.01
C SER A 252 26.30 -8.86 -3.99
N VAL A 253 26.33 -9.48 -5.17
CA VAL A 253 26.82 -10.86 -5.35
C VAL A 253 28.23 -11.05 -4.78
N GLU A 254 29.09 -10.03 -4.86
CA GLU A 254 30.42 -10.04 -4.24
C GLU A 254 30.37 -10.24 -2.73
N VAL A 255 29.55 -9.46 -2.03
CA VAL A 255 29.37 -9.56 -0.58
C VAL A 255 28.81 -10.93 -0.22
N ALA A 256 27.81 -11.39 -0.96
CA ALA A 256 27.17 -12.67 -0.70
C ALA A 256 28.15 -13.85 -0.83
N ARG A 257 29.01 -13.83 -1.86
CA ARG A 257 30.09 -14.81 -2.02
C ARG A 257 31.12 -14.70 -0.90
N ARG A 258 31.55 -13.47 -0.56
CA ARG A 258 32.52 -13.21 0.52
C ARG A 258 32.05 -13.73 1.88
N LEU A 259 30.76 -13.62 2.16
CA LEU A 259 30.15 -14.07 3.41
C LEU A 259 29.68 -15.54 3.38
N GLY A 260 29.76 -16.20 2.23
CA GLY A 260 29.27 -17.58 2.08
C GLY A 260 27.75 -17.72 2.17
N ILE A 261 26.99 -16.69 1.78
CA ILE A 261 25.52 -16.74 1.74
C ILE A 261 25.10 -17.83 0.74
N PRO A 262 24.31 -18.85 1.14
CA PRO A 262 23.86 -19.92 0.25
C PRO A 262 23.16 -19.37 -1.00
N ARG A 263 23.47 -19.93 -2.17
CA ARG A 263 22.91 -19.48 -3.45
C ARG A 263 21.37 -19.60 -3.49
N ASP A 264 20.82 -20.58 -2.78
CA ASP A 264 19.38 -20.81 -2.69
C ASP A 264 18.64 -19.69 -1.92
N ASN A 265 19.37 -18.86 -1.18
CA ASN A 265 18.79 -17.69 -0.50
C ASN A 265 18.71 -16.46 -1.41
N TRP A 266 19.30 -16.49 -2.62
CA TRP A 266 19.41 -15.31 -3.47
C TRP A 266 18.17 -15.13 -4.33
N VAL A 267 17.48 -14.00 -4.14
CA VAL A 267 16.40 -13.53 -5.01
C VAL A 267 16.86 -12.25 -5.69
N PHE A 268 16.78 -12.22 -7.01
CA PHE A 268 17.21 -11.11 -7.85
C PHE A 268 16.02 -10.21 -8.19
N PRO A 269 16.07 -8.91 -7.83
CA PRO A 269 15.24 -7.90 -8.47
C PRO A 269 15.52 -7.92 -9.98
N GLN A 270 14.49 -8.13 -10.79
CA GLN A 270 14.58 -8.15 -12.25
C GLN A 270 14.42 -6.74 -12.82
N ALA A 271 13.40 -6.02 -12.34
CA ALA A 271 13.10 -4.66 -12.73
C ALA A 271 12.26 -3.95 -11.67
N GLY A 272 12.30 -2.63 -11.67
CA GLY A 272 11.45 -1.78 -10.84
C GLY A 272 10.92 -0.59 -11.62
N THR A 273 9.71 -0.14 -11.31
CA THR A 273 9.16 1.09 -11.90
C THR A 273 8.37 1.89 -10.90
N GLU A 274 8.28 3.20 -11.14
CA GLU A 274 7.46 4.13 -10.35
C GLU A 274 6.61 5.01 -11.26
N ALA A 275 5.47 5.47 -10.74
CA ALA A 275 4.64 6.53 -11.30
C ALA A 275 3.60 7.00 -10.25
N HIS A 276 2.94 8.13 -10.52
CA HIS A 276 1.80 8.57 -9.74
C HIS A 276 0.66 9.12 -10.60
N ASP A 277 -0.58 8.89 -10.16
CA ASP A 277 -1.78 9.57 -10.64
C ASP A 277 -1.85 11.01 -10.06
N THR A 278 -2.94 11.73 -10.34
CA THR A 278 -3.18 13.07 -9.80
C THR A 278 -3.23 13.06 -8.26
N PHE A 279 -2.71 14.13 -7.64
CA PHE A 279 -2.74 14.29 -6.19
C PHE A 279 -4.14 14.64 -5.67
N ASP A 280 -4.86 15.53 -6.36
CA ASP A 280 -6.29 15.74 -6.15
C ASP A 280 -7.08 14.63 -6.86
N ILE A 281 -7.89 13.88 -6.12
CA ILE A 281 -8.71 12.81 -6.72
C ILE A 281 -9.74 13.38 -7.69
N ALA A 282 -10.13 14.64 -7.51
CA ALA A 282 -11.10 15.30 -8.37
C ALA A 282 -10.55 15.57 -9.77
N GLU A 283 -9.22 15.60 -9.96
CA GLU A 283 -8.59 15.80 -11.28
C GLU A 283 -8.50 14.53 -12.12
N ARG A 284 -8.80 13.35 -11.57
CA ARG A 284 -8.68 12.08 -12.29
C ARG A 284 -9.55 12.03 -13.54
N GLY A 285 -9.03 11.56 -14.67
CA GLY A 285 -9.85 11.32 -15.86
C GLY A 285 -11.06 10.40 -15.57
N ALA A 286 -10.84 9.35 -14.77
CA ALA A 286 -11.87 8.45 -14.26
C ALA A 286 -11.53 7.97 -12.83
N LEU A 287 -12.55 7.79 -11.99
CA LEU A 287 -12.39 7.34 -10.61
C LEU A 287 -12.13 5.82 -10.47
N ASP A 288 -12.38 5.05 -11.52
CA ASP A 288 -12.23 3.58 -11.53
C ASP A 288 -11.01 3.10 -12.34
N ARG A 289 -10.10 4.02 -12.69
CA ARG A 289 -8.87 3.76 -13.46
C ARG A 289 -7.64 4.30 -12.73
N SER A 290 -6.49 3.80 -13.15
CA SER A 290 -5.18 4.34 -12.77
C SER A 290 -4.24 4.20 -13.97
N PRO A 291 -4.07 5.27 -14.77
CA PRO A 291 -3.05 5.28 -15.80
C PRO A 291 -1.63 5.03 -15.25
N ALA A 292 -1.34 5.46 -14.02
CA ALA A 292 -0.05 5.18 -13.39
C ALA A 292 0.20 3.67 -13.19
N ILE A 293 -0.78 2.92 -12.66
CA ILE A 293 -0.68 1.45 -12.56
C ILE A 293 -0.52 0.83 -13.95
N ARG A 294 -1.30 1.29 -14.94
CA ARG A 294 -1.27 0.75 -16.31
C ARG A 294 0.13 0.89 -16.92
N HIS A 295 0.67 2.10 -16.91
CA HIS A 295 1.96 2.41 -17.54
C HIS A 295 3.13 1.79 -16.79
N ALA A 296 3.17 1.92 -15.46
CA ALA A 296 4.25 1.37 -14.66
C ALA A 296 4.22 -0.17 -14.65
N GLY A 297 3.04 -0.77 -14.50
CA GLY A 297 2.85 -2.21 -14.56
C GLY A 297 3.22 -2.83 -15.91
N ALA A 298 2.84 -2.20 -17.03
CA ALA A 298 3.27 -2.66 -18.34
C ALA A 298 4.80 -2.53 -18.50
N ARG A 299 5.39 -1.41 -18.03
CA ARG A 299 6.82 -1.16 -18.18
C ARG A 299 7.67 -2.10 -17.35
N VAL A 300 7.28 -2.45 -16.12
CA VAL A 300 8.08 -3.37 -15.30
C VAL A 300 8.17 -4.77 -15.92
N LEU A 301 7.08 -5.24 -16.54
CA LEU A 301 7.05 -6.53 -17.25
C LEU A 301 7.93 -6.48 -18.50
N GLU A 302 7.86 -5.39 -19.28
CA GLU A 302 8.73 -5.16 -20.44
C GLU A 302 10.21 -5.13 -20.04
N LEU A 303 10.55 -4.43 -18.96
CA LEU A 303 11.93 -4.37 -18.45
C LEU A 303 12.45 -5.73 -17.97
N ALA A 304 11.58 -6.55 -17.39
CA ALA A 304 11.87 -7.92 -16.97
C ALA A 304 11.88 -8.92 -18.15
N GLY A 305 11.39 -8.52 -19.33
CA GLY A 305 11.33 -9.36 -20.53
C GLY A 305 10.27 -10.46 -20.46
N ILE A 306 9.18 -10.22 -19.74
CA ILE A 306 8.09 -11.19 -19.53
C ILE A 306 6.73 -10.61 -19.92
N GLY A 307 5.77 -11.49 -20.19
CA GLY A 307 4.36 -11.16 -20.37
C GLY A 307 3.60 -11.09 -19.05
N ARG A 308 2.39 -10.52 -19.11
CA ARG A 308 1.49 -10.38 -17.94
C ARG A 308 1.09 -11.70 -17.28
N ASP A 309 1.18 -12.81 -18.02
CA ASP A 309 0.74 -14.11 -17.57
C ASP A 309 1.87 -14.96 -16.95
N ASP A 310 3.12 -14.50 -17.04
CA ASP A 310 4.30 -15.21 -16.53
C ASP A 310 4.49 -15.13 -15.01
N PRO A 311 4.14 -14.04 -14.30
CA PRO A 311 4.20 -14.04 -12.84
C PRO A 311 3.25 -15.09 -12.24
N THR A 312 3.81 -16.01 -11.46
CA THR A 312 3.06 -17.07 -10.75
C THR A 312 2.70 -16.62 -9.34
N HIS A 313 3.56 -15.82 -8.70
CA HIS A 313 3.32 -15.24 -7.39
C HIS A 313 3.04 -13.75 -7.51
N ILE A 314 1.88 -13.29 -7.03
CA ILE A 314 1.48 -11.89 -7.13
C ILE A 314 1.08 -11.38 -5.75
N ASP A 315 1.59 -10.21 -5.37
CA ASP A 315 1.01 -9.42 -4.30
C ASP A 315 0.57 -8.06 -4.80
N VAL A 316 -0.76 -7.88 -4.89
CA VAL A 316 -1.40 -6.61 -5.19
C VAL A 316 -1.68 -5.88 -3.87
N TYR A 317 -1.20 -4.65 -3.76
CA TYR A 317 -1.49 -3.80 -2.61
C TYR A 317 -3.00 -3.66 -2.36
N SER A 318 -3.44 -3.95 -1.13
CA SER A 318 -4.82 -4.34 -0.84
C SER A 318 -5.42 -3.64 0.38
N CYS A 319 -5.26 -2.32 0.47
CA CYS A 319 -5.85 -1.54 1.57
C CYS A 319 -7.39 -1.56 1.59
N PHE A 320 -8.00 -1.68 0.40
CA PHE A 320 -9.44 -1.78 0.16
C PHE A 320 -9.71 -2.63 -1.10
N PRO A 321 -10.90 -3.26 -1.23
CA PRO A 321 -11.27 -4.02 -2.43
C PRO A 321 -11.15 -3.23 -3.74
N SER A 322 -11.53 -1.95 -3.74
CA SER A 322 -11.39 -1.10 -4.94
C SER A 322 -9.95 -0.93 -5.41
N ALA A 323 -8.97 -0.87 -4.50
CA ALA A 323 -7.55 -0.79 -4.88
C ALA A 323 -7.11 -2.02 -5.67
N VAL A 324 -7.50 -3.21 -5.21
CA VAL A 324 -7.19 -4.49 -5.86
C VAL A 324 -7.90 -4.59 -7.20
N GLN A 325 -9.17 -4.18 -7.28
CA GLN A 325 -9.94 -4.22 -8.52
C GLN A 325 -9.38 -3.26 -9.59
N VAL A 326 -9.04 -2.02 -9.22
CA VAL A 326 -8.38 -1.08 -10.16
C VAL A 326 -7.06 -1.66 -10.63
N ALA A 327 -6.22 -2.16 -9.71
CA ALA A 327 -4.93 -2.74 -10.07
C ALA A 327 -5.07 -3.96 -10.99
N ALA A 328 -5.94 -4.90 -10.64
CA ALA A 328 -6.21 -6.08 -11.44
C ALA A 328 -6.70 -5.73 -12.84
N ARG A 329 -7.60 -4.73 -12.96
CA ARG A 329 -8.09 -4.25 -14.25
C ARG A 329 -6.98 -3.68 -15.12
N GLU A 330 -6.15 -2.80 -14.57
CA GLU A 330 -5.08 -2.13 -15.32
C GLU A 330 -3.94 -3.08 -15.71
N LEU A 331 -3.70 -4.12 -14.91
CA LEU A 331 -2.69 -5.16 -15.17
C LEU A 331 -3.24 -6.34 -16.00
N GLY A 332 -4.55 -6.40 -16.24
CA GLY A 332 -5.21 -7.51 -16.93
C GLY A 332 -5.22 -8.82 -16.14
N LEU A 333 -5.26 -8.74 -14.80
CA LEU A 333 -5.33 -9.88 -13.89
C LEU A 333 -6.79 -10.24 -13.58
N ALA A 334 -7.08 -11.53 -13.51
CA ALA A 334 -8.39 -12.02 -13.05
C ALA A 334 -8.49 -11.89 -11.52
N THR A 335 -9.61 -11.38 -11.02
CA THR A 335 -9.84 -11.22 -9.58
C THR A 335 -10.26 -12.51 -8.88
N ASP A 336 -10.57 -13.54 -9.65
CA ASP A 336 -11.16 -14.81 -9.20
C ASP A 336 -10.40 -16.06 -9.67
N ASP A 337 -9.18 -15.94 -10.21
CA ASP A 337 -8.36 -17.11 -10.55
C ASP A 337 -7.81 -17.78 -9.27
N PRO A 338 -8.30 -18.98 -8.91
CA PRO A 338 -7.84 -19.67 -7.70
C PRO A 338 -6.40 -20.17 -7.81
N ARG A 339 -5.86 -20.31 -9.03
CA ARG A 339 -4.48 -20.78 -9.26
C ARG A 339 -3.45 -19.66 -9.12
N ARG A 340 -3.90 -18.41 -9.22
CA ARG A 340 -3.06 -17.22 -9.09
C ARG A 340 -3.74 -16.18 -8.20
N PRO A 341 -3.77 -16.42 -6.87
CA PRO A 341 -4.26 -15.43 -5.92
C PRO A 341 -3.54 -14.09 -6.10
N LEU A 342 -4.27 -12.98 -5.92
CA LEU A 342 -3.71 -11.62 -6.03
C LEU A 342 -2.94 -11.18 -4.78
N THR A 343 -2.62 -12.11 -3.87
CA THR A 343 -1.78 -11.85 -2.70
C THR A 343 -1.01 -13.11 -2.30
N VAL A 344 0.21 -12.91 -1.83
CA VAL A 344 1.00 -13.96 -1.15
C VAL A 344 0.94 -13.81 0.37
N THR A 345 0.52 -12.65 0.87
CA THR A 345 0.46 -12.33 2.31
C THR A 345 -0.92 -12.52 2.93
N GLY A 346 -1.98 -12.32 2.15
CA GLY A 346 -3.36 -12.22 2.63
C GLY A 346 -3.89 -10.78 2.78
N GLY A 347 -3.10 -9.77 2.40
CA GLY A 347 -3.52 -8.38 2.29
C GLY A 347 -3.70 -7.61 3.61
N LEU A 348 -3.84 -6.29 3.50
CA LEU A 348 -3.75 -5.37 4.65
C LEU A 348 -4.87 -5.56 5.69
N THR A 349 -6.02 -6.10 5.30
CA THR A 349 -7.10 -6.42 6.25
C THR A 349 -6.70 -7.56 7.18
N PHE A 350 -6.13 -8.63 6.64
CA PHE A 350 -5.96 -9.90 7.38
C PHE A 350 -4.51 -10.15 7.78
N ALA A 351 -3.56 -9.95 6.86
CA ALA A 351 -2.14 -10.00 7.17
C ALA A 351 -1.73 -8.90 8.17
N GLY A 352 -2.51 -7.81 8.21
CA GLY A 352 -2.24 -6.61 8.98
C GLY A 352 -1.67 -5.51 8.10
N GLY A 353 -2.04 -4.27 8.41
CA GLY A 353 -1.66 -3.09 7.65
C GLY A 353 -0.90 -2.11 8.54
N PRO A 354 0.42 -2.32 8.79
CA PRO A 354 1.25 -1.42 9.58
C PRO A 354 1.53 -0.12 8.79
N TRP A 355 0.47 0.66 8.55
CA TRP A 355 0.44 1.91 7.80
C TRP A 355 1.21 1.82 6.47
N ASN A 356 2.38 2.43 6.40
CA ASN A 356 3.18 2.50 5.18
C ASN A 356 3.97 1.22 4.90
N ASN A 357 4.10 0.32 5.87
CA ASN A 357 5.09 -0.76 5.83
C ASN A 357 4.55 -2.11 5.33
N TYR A 358 3.29 -2.21 4.87
CA TYR A 358 2.76 -3.48 4.36
C TYR A 358 3.64 -4.08 3.26
N SER A 359 4.10 -3.27 2.31
CA SER A 359 4.82 -3.77 1.14
C SER A 359 6.19 -4.38 1.51
N THR A 360 6.80 -4.00 2.65
CA THR A 360 8.02 -4.67 3.16
C THR A 360 7.73 -6.11 3.56
N HIS A 361 6.60 -6.36 4.23
CA HIS A 361 6.14 -7.72 4.56
C HIS A 361 5.83 -8.52 3.28
N ALA A 362 5.19 -7.89 2.31
CA ALA A 362 4.86 -8.53 1.04
C ALA A 362 6.11 -8.93 0.23
N ILE A 363 7.14 -8.08 0.19
CA ILE A 363 8.43 -8.42 -0.45
C ILE A 363 9.12 -9.58 0.29
N ALA A 364 9.12 -9.56 1.63
CA ALA A 364 9.71 -10.63 2.42
C ALA A 364 9.01 -11.98 2.15
N THR A 365 7.67 -12.02 2.20
CA THR A 365 6.91 -13.23 1.89
C THR A 365 7.08 -13.67 0.44
N LEU A 366 7.09 -12.74 -0.52
CA LEU A 366 7.31 -13.05 -1.94
C LEU A 366 8.69 -13.68 -2.16
N ALA A 367 9.74 -13.16 -1.51
CA ALA A 367 11.08 -13.73 -1.58
C ALA A 367 11.12 -15.17 -1.05
N THR A 368 10.48 -15.45 0.08
CA THR A 368 10.34 -16.83 0.59
C THR A 368 9.63 -17.74 -0.41
N ARG A 369 8.51 -17.29 -1.01
CA ARG A 369 7.77 -18.07 -2.02
C ARG A 369 8.62 -18.40 -3.24
N LEU A 370 9.40 -17.44 -3.73
CA LEU A 370 10.29 -17.64 -4.88
C LEU A 370 11.42 -18.62 -4.58
N ARG A 371 11.93 -18.65 -3.34
CA ARG A 371 12.91 -19.67 -2.91
C ARG A 371 12.29 -21.07 -2.84
N GLU A 372 11.01 -21.17 -2.46
CA GLU A 372 10.23 -22.41 -2.48
C GLU A 372 9.85 -22.86 -3.90
N SER A 373 9.94 -21.98 -4.89
CA SER A 373 9.63 -22.23 -6.30
C SER A 373 10.68 -21.63 -7.25
N PRO A 374 11.93 -22.13 -7.23
CA PRO A 374 12.98 -21.58 -8.06
C PRO A 374 12.62 -21.61 -9.54
N GLY A 375 12.87 -20.52 -10.27
CA GLY A 375 12.51 -20.37 -11.67
C GLY A 375 11.30 -19.48 -11.90
N ASP A 376 10.43 -19.34 -10.91
CA ASP A 376 9.19 -18.58 -11.02
C ASP A 376 9.42 -17.06 -10.97
N TYR A 377 8.46 -16.32 -11.53
CA TYR A 377 8.43 -14.86 -11.44
C TYR A 377 7.45 -14.40 -10.36
N GLY A 378 7.92 -13.45 -9.53
CA GLY A 378 7.10 -12.74 -8.56
C GLY A 378 6.82 -11.31 -9.04
N LEU A 379 5.57 -10.86 -8.93
CA LEU A 379 5.17 -9.48 -9.16
C LEU A 379 4.65 -8.85 -7.87
N LEU A 380 5.22 -7.71 -7.49
CA LEU A 380 4.74 -6.89 -6.39
C LEU A 380 4.19 -5.56 -6.90
N THR A 381 3.01 -5.17 -6.41
CA THR A 381 2.50 -3.80 -6.53
C THR A 381 2.47 -3.14 -5.16
N ALA A 382 2.86 -1.88 -5.09
CA ALA A 382 2.86 -1.10 -3.87
C ALA A 382 2.18 0.24 -4.12
N ASN A 383 1.20 0.60 -3.28
CA ASN A 383 0.36 1.78 -3.47
C ASN A 383 0.39 2.72 -2.26
N GLY A 384 0.46 4.03 -2.51
CA GLY A 384 0.42 5.09 -1.52
C GLY A 384 -0.65 6.14 -1.84
N GLY A 385 -1.22 6.75 -0.81
CA GLY A 385 -2.27 7.75 -0.97
C GLY A 385 -3.63 7.13 -1.33
N TYR A 386 -4.36 7.80 -2.21
CA TYR A 386 -5.70 7.42 -2.65
C TYR A 386 -5.65 6.81 -4.06
N LEU A 387 -4.95 5.69 -4.24
CA LEU A 387 -4.48 5.22 -5.56
C LEU A 387 -3.57 6.25 -6.24
N THR A 388 -2.73 6.95 -5.47
CA THR A 388 -1.98 8.10 -5.99
C THR A 388 -0.58 7.70 -6.44
N LYS A 389 0.23 7.12 -5.56
CA LYS A 389 1.63 6.77 -5.85
C LYS A 389 1.77 5.27 -6.01
N HIS A 390 2.48 4.83 -7.03
CA HIS A 390 2.64 3.41 -7.35
C HIS A 390 4.12 3.07 -7.54
N ALA A 391 4.50 1.91 -7.03
CA ALA A 391 5.80 1.31 -7.27
C ALA A 391 5.64 -0.19 -7.52
N PHE A 392 6.43 -0.70 -8.46
CA PHE A 392 6.41 -2.10 -8.86
C PHE A 392 7.79 -2.72 -8.74
N GLY A 393 7.81 -4.04 -8.50
CA GLY A 393 9.01 -4.85 -8.54
C GLY A 393 8.70 -6.23 -9.13
N VAL A 394 9.58 -6.69 -10.01
CA VAL A 394 9.59 -8.09 -10.48
C VAL A 394 10.79 -8.79 -9.87
N TYR A 395 10.60 -9.99 -9.36
CA TYR A 395 11.60 -10.76 -8.61
C TYR A 395 11.68 -12.20 -9.12
N ARG A 396 12.87 -12.81 -9.03
CA ARG A 396 13.12 -14.19 -9.46
C ARG A 396 14.40 -14.75 -8.83
N THR A 397 14.55 -16.07 -8.71
CA THR A 397 15.79 -16.72 -8.22
C THR A 397 16.95 -16.72 -9.21
N GLU A 398 16.65 -16.54 -10.49
CA GLU A 398 17.58 -16.38 -11.60
C GLU A 398 17.97 -14.92 -11.79
N PRO A 399 19.21 -14.65 -12.18
CA PRO A 399 19.68 -13.29 -12.48
C PRO A 399 18.94 -12.68 -13.69
N PRO A 400 18.70 -11.36 -13.70
CA PRO A 400 18.19 -10.69 -14.88
C PRO A 400 19.19 -10.76 -16.04
N SER A 401 18.69 -11.08 -17.24
CA SER A 401 19.52 -11.27 -18.43
C SER A 401 20.27 -10.01 -18.88
N ALA A 402 19.71 -8.82 -18.59
CA ALA A 402 20.26 -7.52 -18.95
C ALA A 402 20.66 -6.66 -17.73
N GLY A 403 20.78 -7.29 -16.55
CA GLY A 403 20.95 -6.56 -15.29
C GLY A 403 19.65 -5.92 -14.78
N PHE A 404 19.66 -5.46 -13.53
CA PHE A 404 18.52 -4.76 -12.94
C PHE A 404 18.34 -3.39 -13.61
N ARG A 405 17.09 -3.03 -13.89
CA ARG A 405 16.71 -1.71 -14.43
C ARG A 405 15.56 -1.11 -13.65
N ARG A 406 15.64 0.20 -13.42
CA ARG A 406 14.63 1.00 -12.73
C ARG A 406 14.21 2.16 -13.62
N GLU A 407 12.91 2.40 -13.77
CA GLU A 407 12.40 3.55 -14.53
C GLU A 407 11.19 4.20 -13.86
N ASP A 408 11.23 5.53 -13.79
CA ASP A 408 10.05 6.36 -13.51
C ASP A 408 9.34 6.65 -14.84
N VAL A 409 8.06 6.29 -14.95
CA VAL A 409 7.28 6.45 -16.19
C VAL A 409 6.33 7.64 -16.16
N GLN A 410 6.53 8.60 -15.25
CA GLN A 410 5.62 9.73 -15.04
C GLN A 410 5.29 10.50 -16.32
N GLU A 411 6.26 10.71 -17.22
CA GLU A 411 6.03 11.42 -18.49
C GLU A 411 4.94 10.79 -19.38
N ARG A 412 4.70 9.48 -19.26
CA ARG A 412 3.62 8.79 -19.98
C ARG A 412 2.26 9.02 -19.31
N VAL A 413 2.26 9.05 -17.97
CA VAL A 413 1.05 9.30 -17.16
C VAL A 413 0.58 10.74 -17.31
N ASP A 414 1.51 11.71 -17.36
CA ASP A 414 1.19 13.14 -17.50
C ASP A 414 0.51 13.49 -18.83
N ARG A 415 0.57 12.58 -19.82
CA ARG A 415 -0.12 12.73 -21.12
C ARG A 415 -1.54 12.18 -21.11
N GLU A 416 -1.93 11.49 -20.06
CA GLU A 416 -3.28 10.93 -19.94
C GLU A 416 -4.30 12.02 -19.64
N PRO A 417 -5.55 11.90 -20.12
CA PRO A 417 -6.57 12.89 -19.87
C PRO A 417 -6.88 13.04 -18.37
N THR A 418 -6.86 14.29 -17.89
CA THR A 418 -7.36 14.71 -16.59
C THR A 418 -8.62 15.55 -16.75
N VAL A 419 -9.31 15.82 -15.64
CA VAL A 419 -10.42 16.77 -15.60
C VAL A 419 -10.10 17.92 -14.65
N ARG A 420 -10.81 19.03 -14.78
CA ARG A 420 -10.65 20.17 -13.88
C ARG A 420 -11.32 19.90 -12.53
N ALA A 421 -10.57 20.04 -11.43
CA ALA A 421 -11.14 20.09 -10.09
C ALA A 421 -11.76 21.46 -9.79
N HIS A 422 -12.93 21.46 -9.16
CA HIS A 422 -13.65 22.67 -8.75
C HIS A 422 -13.94 22.64 -7.23
N PRO A 423 -12.98 23.05 -6.37
CA PRO A 423 -13.13 22.96 -4.91
C PRO A 423 -14.27 23.82 -4.35
N ALA A 424 -14.53 24.99 -4.94
CA ALA A 424 -15.57 25.93 -4.51
C ALA A 424 -16.71 26.04 -5.54
N TYR A 425 -17.09 24.91 -6.16
CA TYR A 425 -18.18 24.89 -7.13
C TYR A 425 -19.52 25.22 -6.46
N ALA A 426 -20.32 26.08 -7.10
CA ALA A 426 -21.70 26.35 -6.73
C ALA A 426 -22.57 26.26 -7.99
N GLY A 427 -23.63 25.45 -7.93
CA GLY A 427 -24.56 25.26 -9.05
C GLY A 427 -24.86 23.79 -9.33
N ARG A 428 -25.43 23.55 -10.50
CA ARG A 428 -25.96 22.25 -10.90
C ARG A 428 -24.87 21.32 -11.42
N ALA A 429 -24.80 20.12 -10.86
CA ALA A 429 -23.90 19.05 -11.27
C ALA A 429 -24.66 17.73 -11.45
N ALA A 430 -23.98 16.69 -11.96
CA ALA A 430 -24.52 15.34 -12.09
C ALA A 430 -23.74 14.36 -11.21
N VAL A 431 -24.43 13.47 -10.50
CA VAL A 431 -23.79 12.47 -9.62
C VAL A 431 -22.91 11.51 -10.43
N GLU A 432 -21.66 11.34 -10.01
CA GLU A 432 -20.71 10.40 -10.63
C GLU A 432 -20.42 9.19 -9.74
N ALA A 433 -20.18 9.43 -8.44
CA ALA A 433 -19.93 8.38 -7.46
C ALA A 433 -20.29 8.88 -6.05
N TRP A 434 -20.69 7.99 -5.15
CA TRP A 434 -21.09 8.35 -3.79
C TRP A 434 -20.77 7.25 -2.79
N THR A 435 -20.78 7.64 -1.52
CA THR A 435 -20.64 6.73 -0.37
C THR A 435 -21.34 7.31 0.84
N VAL A 436 -21.65 6.47 1.83
CA VAL A 436 -22.32 6.87 3.06
C VAL A 436 -21.53 6.37 4.26
N LEU A 437 -21.04 7.32 5.04
CA LEU A 437 -20.37 7.08 6.32
C LEU A 437 -21.39 6.62 7.36
N HIS A 438 -20.97 5.66 8.19
CA HIS A 438 -21.73 5.21 9.34
C HIS A 438 -20.99 5.52 10.64
N ASP A 439 -21.75 5.82 11.68
CA ASP A 439 -21.22 5.99 13.03
C ASP A 439 -20.74 4.66 13.65
N ARG A 440 -20.24 4.68 14.89
CA ARG A 440 -19.78 3.46 15.56
C ARG A 440 -20.90 2.49 15.95
N SER A 441 -22.14 2.97 16.01
CA SER A 441 -23.34 2.18 16.26
C SER A 441 -23.88 1.53 14.99
N GLY A 442 -23.40 1.95 13.82
CA GLY A 442 -23.81 1.45 12.52
C GLY A 442 -24.95 2.24 11.88
N ASN A 443 -25.27 3.45 12.37
CA ASN A 443 -26.26 4.33 11.76
C ASN A 443 -25.63 5.18 10.65
N PRO A 444 -26.34 5.44 9.54
CA PRO A 444 -25.89 6.40 8.53
C PRO A 444 -25.73 7.80 9.12
N GLU A 445 -24.58 8.44 8.92
CA GLU A 445 -24.25 9.75 9.52
C GLU A 445 -24.07 10.84 8.45
N ARG A 446 -23.42 10.50 7.33
CA ARG A 446 -23.01 11.50 6.34
C ARG A 446 -22.89 10.89 4.95
N GLY A 447 -23.45 11.57 3.95
CA GLY A 447 -23.27 11.24 2.54
C GLY A 447 -22.11 12.01 1.93
N PHE A 448 -21.32 11.36 1.09
CA PHE A 448 -20.29 11.99 0.26
C PHE A 448 -20.58 11.73 -1.22
N LEU A 449 -20.21 12.70 -2.05
CA LEU A 449 -20.51 12.73 -3.46
C LEU A 449 -19.32 13.25 -4.27
N ALA A 450 -18.99 12.57 -5.36
CA ALA A 450 -18.29 13.13 -6.50
C ALA A 450 -19.31 13.46 -7.60
N ALA A 451 -19.23 14.65 -8.16
CA ALA A 451 -20.19 15.13 -9.17
C ALA A 451 -19.50 15.81 -10.35
N ARG A 452 -20.01 15.57 -11.56
CA ARG A 452 -19.54 16.20 -12.80
C ARG A 452 -20.22 17.54 -13.01
N THR A 453 -19.40 18.56 -13.23
CA THR A 453 -19.86 19.92 -13.54
C THR A 453 -20.18 20.05 -15.04
N PRO A 454 -21.01 21.02 -15.47
CA PRO A 454 -21.40 21.18 -16.87
C PRO A 454 -20.24 21.44 -17.84
N ASP A 455 -19.11 21.96 -17.35
CA ASP A 455 -17.88 22.16 -18.14
C ASP A 455 -17.02 20.89 -18.26
N GLY A 456 -17.52 19.75 -17.75
CA GLY A 456 -16.80 18.48 -17.75
C GLY A 456 -15.78 18.33 -16.62
N GLY A 457 -15.67 19.29 -15.70
CA GLY A 457 -14.89 19.15 -14.47
C GLY A 457 -15.56 18.24 -13.42
N ARG A 458 -15.00 18.27 -12.20
CA ARG A 458 -15.52 17.54 -11.04
C ARG A 458 -15.44 18.37 -9.77
N THR A 459 -16.45 18.22 -8.92
CA THR A 459 -16.46 18.71 -7.53
C THR A 459 -16.72 17.55 -6.57
N LEU A 460 -16.29 17.71 -5.31
CA LEU A 460 -16.61 16.81 -4.21
C LEU A 460 -17.50 17.55 -3.21
N ALA A 461 -18.51 16.88 -2.71
CA ALA A 461 -19.49 17.46 -1.80
C ALA A 461 -19.91 16.46 -0.72
N SER A 462 -20.56 16.97 0.32
CA SER A 462 -21.09 16.15 1.41
C SER A 462 -22.45 16.65 1.89
N THR A 463 -23.17 15.80 2.62
CA THR A 463 -24.45 16.17 3.22
C THR A 463 -24.69 15.40 4.51
N PHE A 464 -25.39 16.04 5.44
CA PHE A 464 -25.88 15.44 6.69
C PHE A 464 -27.42 15.33 6.70
N GLU A 465 -28.08 15.67 5.59
CA GLU A 465 -29.54 15.69 5.50
C GLU A 465 -30.09 14.26 5.47
N PRO A 466 -30.88 13.82 6.49
CA PRO A 466 -31.20 12.41 6.66
C PRO A 466 -31.89 11.76 5.47
N ALA A 467 -32.82 12.45 4.79
CA ALA A 467 -33.52 11.87 3.65
C ALA A 467 -32.57 11.66 2.46
N THR A 468 -31.67 12.61 2.19
CA THR A 468 -30.62 12.42 1.18
C THR A 468 -29.67 11.29 1.57
N VAL A 469 -29.25 11.18 2.83
CA VAL A 469 -28.36 10.09 3.28
C VAL A 469 -29.00 8.71 3.12
N GLU A 470 -30.27 8.56 3.49
CA GLU A 470 -31.03 7.32 3.32
C GLU A 470 -31.17 6.96 1.83
N ARG A 471 -31.46 7.96 0.99
CA ARG A 471 -31.57 7.78 -0.46
C ARG A 471 -30.30 7.22 -1.10
N LEU A 472 -29.12 7.74 -0.71
CA LEU A 472 -27.83 7.26 -1.21
C LEU A 472 -27.55 5.78 -0.89
N LEU A 473 -28.17 5.22 0.16
CA LEU A 473 -28.01 3.81 0.54
C LEU A 473 -28.96 2.87 -0.21
N GLY A 474 -30.13 3.36 -0.61
CA GLY A 474 -31.19 2.55 -1.20
C GLY A 474 -31.28 2.62 -2.73
N GLU A 475 -30.77 3.69 -3.34
CA GLU A 475 -31.03 4.00 -4.74
C GLU A 475 -29.75 4.11 -5.58
N ASN A 476 -29.89 3.80 -6.87
CA ASN A 476 -28.85 4.06 -7.86
C ASN A 476 -29.01 5.47 -8.43
N VAL A 477 -28.40 6.45 -7.78
CA VAL A 477 -28.53 7.88 -8.10
C VAL A 477 -27.53 8.39 -9.16
N ALA A 478 -26.91 7.50 -9.94
CA ALA A 478 -25.93 7.88 -10.95
C ALA A 478 -26.56 8.79 -12.02
N ASP A 479 -25.80 9.78 -12.49
CA ASP A 479 -26.20 10.78 -13.49
C ASP A 479 -27.37 11.69 -13.07
N GLU A 480 -27.90 11.54 -11.86
CA GLU A 480 -28.97 12.39 -11.36
C GLU A 480 -28.48 13.83 -11.11
N PRO A 481 -29.34 14.83 -11.35
CA PRO A 481 -29.01 16.23 -11.09
C PRO A 481 -28.99 16.54 -9.59
N VAL A 482 -27.94 17.25 -9.17
CA VAL A 482 -27.78 17.79 -7.82
C VAL A 482 -27.43 19.28 -7.87
N ASP A 483 -27.82 20.01 -6.84
CA ASP A 483 -27.37 21.37 -6.59
C ASP A 483 -26.29 21.35 -5.51
N ILE A 484 -25.10 21.85 -5.85
CA ILE A 484 -23.96 22.00 -4.96
C ILE A 484 -23.93 23.44 -4.47
N ASP A 485 -23.78 23.64 -3.16
CA ASP A 485 -23.52 24.97 -2.59
C ASP A 485 -22.02 25.25 -2.54
N GLY A 486 -21.66 26.54 -2.53
CA GLY A 486 -20.26 26.96 -2.54
C GLY A 486 -19.45 26.48 -1.33
N GLU A 487 -20.09 25.99 -0.27
CA GLU A 487 -19.45 25.44 0.95
C GLU A 487 -19.24 23.92 0.89
N GLY A 488 -19.55 23.28 -0.24
CA GLY A 488 -19.36 21.83 -0.43
C GLY A 488 -20.52 20.99 0.11
N GLY A 489 -21.68 21.60 0.36
CA GLY A 489 -22.95 20.93 0.59
C GLY A 489 -23.63 20.52 -0.71
N PHE A 490 -24.51 19.51 -0.68
CA PHE A 490 -25.36 19.19 -1.83
C PHE A 490 -26.78 18.75 -1.46
N ARG A 491 -27.70 18.91 -2.43
CA ARG A 491 -29.07 18.40 -2.40
C ARG A 491 -29.48 17.91 -3.78
N PHE A 492 -30.39 16.94 -3.85
CA PHE A 492 -30.96 16.51 -5.13
C PHE A 492 -31.91 17.56 -5.70
N ALA A 493 -31.85 17.79 -7.01
CA ALA A 493 -32.72 18.76 -7.66
C ALA A 493 -34.18 18.30 -7.60
N GLY A 494 -35.05 19.08 -6.96
CA GLY A 494 -36.48 18.77 -6.81
C GLY A 494 -36.93 18.39 -5.39
N ASN A 495 -36.02 18.39 -4.41
CA ASN A 495 -36.33 18.34 -2.98
C ASN A 495 -36.41 19.73 -2.34
#